data_AF-A0A849NB14-F1
#
_entry.id   AF-A0A849NB14-F1
#
_cell.length_a   1.000
_cell.length_b   1.000
_cell.length_c   1.000
_cell.angle_alpha   90.00
_cell.angle_beta   90.00
_cell.angle_gamma   90.00
#
_symmetry.space_group_name_H-M   'P 1'
#
loop_
_entity.id
_entity.type
_entity.pdbx_description
1 polymer ?
#
loop_
_entity_poly.entity_id
_entity_poly.type
_entity_poly.pdbx_seq_one_letter_code
_entity_poly.pdbx_strand_id
1 'polypeptide(L)'
;MNYAFYFAYGLVLLWFLFSVFYAIRANSNYANVNKYIFDSIPAVFTTLGVFGTFIGIFAALWVFDVNNITSSIPYLLEGLKTAFGTSILGIFFSLTFQNFVISVIQHKQEEKEIKESSELAALNKLIDEERKTHELLNDFSKDIVGALIGSGEDSLATQFEKFRSYIGDEIKEQSKNLKVMGENQIKTIKVLGGEEETSLLTQIQRLRNDQNDFAKVVTNIFDENNDNGIPKNLRGLREEQRELGQKNDSNTKEIITALYTTNQMMEEKFDEFARLLAESNTAALIDAVEKVIGDFNTQLASLLISWLRKTLMN
;
A
#
# COMPACT_ATOMS: atom_id res chain seq x y z
N MET A 1 -54.98 -14.78 62.30
CA MET A 1 -53.64 -14.17 62.17
C MET A 1 -53.05 -14.62 60.85
N ASN A 2 -52.87 -13.70 59.91
CA ASN A 2 -52.37 -14.03 58.57
C ASN A 2 -50.85 -14.20 58.61
N TYR A 3 -50.39 -15.43 58.90
CA TYR A 3 -48.97 -15.81 58.93
C TYR A 3 -48.22 -15.48 57.62
N ALA A 4 -48.95 -15.34 56.51
CA ALA A 4 -48.42 -14.94 55.22
C ALA A 4 -47.69 -13.58 55.25
N PHE A 5 -48.13 -12.63 56.09
CA PHE A 5 -47.49 -11.32 56.19
C PHE A 5 -46.15 -11.37 56.94
N TYR A 6 -45.94 -12.35 57.80
CA TYR A 6 -44.69 -12.49 58.56
C TYR A 6 -43.62 -13.31 57.84
N PHE A 7 -43.99 -14.01 56.77
CA PHE A 7 -43.09 -14.90 56.03
C PHE A 7 -41.87 -14.16 55.45
N ALA A 8 -42.09 -12.99 54.86
CA ALA A 8 -41.02 -12.19 54.28
C ALA A 8 -40.01 -11.68 55.33
N TYR A 9 -40.49 -11.30 56.53
CA TYR A 9 -39.60 -10.95 57.65
C TYR A 9 -38.79 -12.16 58.14
N GLY A 10 -39.39 -13.35 58.13
CA GLY A 10 -38.69 -14.60 58.48
C GLY A 10 -37.51 -14.90 57.56
N LEU A 11 -37.67 -14.69 56.24
CA LEU A 11 -36.58 -14.87 55.27
C LEU A 11 -35.43 -13.89 55.49
N VAL A 12 -35.75 -12.61 55.71
CA VAL A 12 -34.73 -11.58 56.00
C VAL A 12 -34.01 -11.90 57.31
N LEU A 13 -34.72 -12.37 58.34
CA LEU A 13 -34.12 -12.74 59.62
C LEU A 13 -33.22 -13.97 59.51
N LEU A 14 -33.63 -15.00 58.76
CA LEU A 14 -32.81 -16.18 58.52
C LEU A 14 -31.50 -15.80 57.81
N TRP A 15 -31.61 -14.97 56.76
CA TRP A 15 -30.44 -14.47 56.05
C TRP A 15 -29.56 -13.58 56.93
N PHE A 16 -30.17 -12.79 57.82
CA PHE A 16 -29.44 -11.98 58.80
C PHE A 16 -28.60 -12.84 59.75
N LEU A 17 -29.19 -13.90 60.31
CA LEU A 17 -28.44 -14.82 61.18
C LEU A 17 -27.29 -15.52 60.42
N PHE A 18 -27.54 -15.97 59.19
CA PHE A 18 -26.49 -16.52 58.33
C PHE A 18 -25.37 -15.51 58.07
N SER A 19 -25.73 -14.28 57.74
CA SER A 19 -24.79 -13.20 57.42
C SER A 19 -23.93 -12.82 58.63
N VAL A 20 -24.53 -12.71 59.82
CA VAL A 20 -23.80 -12.45 61.07
C VAL A 20 -22.85 -13.60 61.41
N PHE A 21 -23.30 -14.85 61.31
CA PHE A 21 -22.46 -16.03 61.53
C PHE A 21 -21.26 -16.04 60.57
N TYR A 22 -21.52 -15.80 59.29
CA TYR A 22 -20.50 -15.81 58.25
C TYR A 22 -19.52 -14.62 58.39
N ALA A 23 -20.01 -13.45 58.81
CA ALA A 23 -19.21 -12.28 59.15
C ALA A 23 -18.25 -12.53 60.33
N ILE A 24 -18.70 -13.16 61.41
CA ILE A 24 -17.86 -13.52 62.56
C ILE A 24 -16.77 -14.52 62.16
N ARG A 25 -17.14 -15.50 61.33
CA ARG A 25 -16.20 -16.50 60.77
C ARG A 25 -15.16 -15.84 59.86
N ALA A 26 -15.55 -14.89 59.01
CA ALA A 26 -14.66 -14.13 58.14
C ALA A 26 -13.68 -13.26 58.91
N ASN A 27 -14.15 -12.58 59.97
CA ASN A 27 -13.28 -11.79 60.85
C ASN A 27 -12.20 -12.67 61.50
N SER A 28 -12.57 -13.86 61.98
CA SER A 28 -11.63 -14.79 62.63
C SER A 28 -10.65 -15.45 61.65
N ASN A 29 -11.12 -16.00 60.52
CA ASN A 29 -10.26 -16.80 59.63
C ASN A 29 -10.62 -16.62 58.13
N TYR A 30 -10.36 -15.42 57.60
CA TYR A 30 -10.65 -14.99 56.23
C TYR A 30 -10.17 -15.95 55.12
N ALA A 31 -9.03 -16.64 55.32
CA ALA A 31 -8.45 -17.54 54.32
C ALA A 31 -9.32 -18.77 53.98
N ASN A 32 -10.24 -19.16 54.87
CA ASN A 32 -11.13 -20.31 54.69
C ASN A 32 -12.57 -19.92 54.34
N VAL A 33 -12.81 -18.66 53.98
CA VAL A 33 -14.13 -18.13 53.64
C VAL A 33 -14.23 -17.98 52.13
N ASN A 34 -15.30 -18.52 51.54
CA ASN A 34 -15.57 -18.33 50.13
C ASN A 34 -15.93 -16.85 49.89
N LYS A 35 -15.03 -16.14 49.20
CA LYS A 35 -15.14 -14.70 48.88
C LYS A 35 -16.42 -14.38 48.12
N TYR A 36 -16.83 -15.24 47.18
CA TYR A 36 -18.04 -15.03 46.39
C TYR A 36 -19.31 -14.97 47.27
N ILE A 37 -19.40 -15.86 48.27
CA ILE A 37 -20.52 -15.87 49.21
C ILE A 37 -20.48 -14.63 50.10
N PHE A 38 -19.29 -14.22 50.57
CA PHE A 38 -19.13 -13.05 51.43
C PHE A 38 -19.53 -11.75 50.71
N ASP A 39 -19.05 -11.56 49.49
CA ASP A 39 -19.31 -10.37 48.68
C ASP A 39 -20.79 -10.29 48.24
N SER A 40 -21.47 -11.43 48.16
CA SER A 40 -22.90 -11.49 47.81
C SER A 40 -23.86 -11.11 48.94
N ILE A 41 -23.40 -11.10 50.21
CA ILE A 41 -24.27 -10.88 51.39
C ILE A 41 -25.11 -9.59 51.29
N PRO A 42 -24.51 -8.41 51.01
CA PRO A 42 -25.28 -7.16 50.89
C PRO A 42 -26.30 -7.21 49.76
N ALA A 43 -25.94 -7.80 48.61
CA ALA A 43 -26.83 -7.89 47.46
C ALA A 43 -28.06 -8.76 47.75
N VAL A 44 -27.88 -9.89 48.43
CA VAL A 44 -28.97 -10.80 48.78
C VAL A 44 -29.98 -10.16 49.74
N PHE A 45 -29.56 -9.29 50.67
CA PHE A 45 -30.51 -8.52 51.49
C PHE A 45 -31.42 -7.62 50.66
N THR A 46 -30.87 -6.93 49.65
CA THR A 46 -31.65 -6.09 48.74
C THR A 46 -32.60 -6.94 47.90
N THR A 47 -32.14 -8.07 47.36
CA THR A 47 -32.98 -9.01 46.61
C THR A 47 -34.10 -9.58 47.47
N LEU A 48 -33.83 -9.97 48.72
CA LEU A 48 -34.85 -10.41 49.67
C LEU A 48 -35.85 -9.30 50.03
N GLY A 49 -35.39 -8.06 50.12
CA GLY A 49 -36.26 -6.89 50.33
C GLY A 49 -37.24 -6.67 49.18
N VAL A 50 -36.76 -6.75 47.94
CA VAL A 50 -37.58 -6.68 46.71
C VAL A 50 -38.47 -7.92 46.55
N PHE A 51 -38.01 -9.08 46.96
CA PHE A 51 -38.86 -10.28 46.95
C PHE A 51 -39.98 -10.18 48.00
N GLY A 52 -39.67 -9.64 49.17
CA GLY A 52 -40.63 -9.38 50.24
C GLY A 52 -41.74 -8.39 49.84
N THR A 53 -41.43 -7.38 49.02
CA THR A 53 -42.47 -6.47 48.50
C THR A 53 -43.48 -7.20 47.62
N PHE A 54 -43.01 -8.08 46.73
CA PHE A 54 -43.89 -8.88 45.89
C PHE A 54 -44.76 -9.82 46.72
N ILE A 55 -44.19 -10.48 47.74
CA ILE A 55 -44.96 -11.35 48.64
C ILE A 55 -46.01 -10.56 49.42
N GLY A 56 -45.65 -9.39 49.96
CA GLY A 56 -46.56 -8.56 50.75
C GLY A 56 -47.76 -8.08 49.92
N ILE A 57 -47.52 -7.62 48.70
CA ILE A 57 -48.58 -7.20 47.77
C ILE A 57 -49.42 -8.41 47.33
N PHE A 58 -48.79 -9.54 46.99
CA PHE A 58 -49.48 -10.75 46.58
C PHE A 58 -50.41 -11.29 47.67
N ALA A 59 -49.94 -11.35 48.92
CA ALA A 59 -50.75 -11.77 50.06
C ALA A 59 -51.94 -10.82 50.31
N ALA A 60 -51.74 -9.52 50.10
CA ALA A 60 -52.81 -8.52 50.19
C ALA A 60 -53.89 -8.74 49.11
N LEU A 61 -53.48 -8.97 47.86
CA LEU A 61 -54.39 -9.20 46.74
C LEU A 61 -55.10 -10.55 46.82
N TRP A 62 -54.47 -11.56 47.42
CA TRP A 62 -55.06 -12.89 47.58
C TRP A 62 -56.33 -12.88 48.45
N VAL A 63 -56.37 -12.01 49.46
CA VAL A 63 -57.51 -11.88 50.39
C VAL A 63 -58.47 -10.76 49.96
N PHE A 64 -58.15 -10.02 48.89
CA PHE A 64 -58.93 -8.88 48.43
C PHE A 64 -60.20 -9.33 47.67
N ASP A 65 -61.37 -8.95 48.18
CA ASP A 65 -62.65 -9.18 47.50
C ASP A 65 -63.12 -7.91 46.78
N VAL A 66 -63.21 -8.00 45.45
CA VAL A 66 -63.67 -6.90 44.58
C VAL A 66 -65.14 -6.56 44.83
N ASN A 67 -65.94 -7.51 45.31
CA ASN A 67 -67.36 -7.30 45.61
C ASN A 67 -67.57 -6.63 46.97
N ASN A 68 -66.55 -6.60 47.83
CA ASN A 68 -66.59 -5.96 49.14
C ASN A 68 -65.28 -5.22 49.45
N ILE A 69 -65.06 -4.12 48.74
CA ILE A 69 -63.84 -3.30 48.82
C ILE A 69 -63.64 -2.75 50.25
N THR A 70 -64.70 -2.29 50.91
CA THR A 70 -64.60 -1.66 52.24
C THR A 70 -64.01 -2.61 53.29
N SER A 71 -64.38 -3.89 53.25
CA SER A 71 -63.80 -4.91 54.14
C SER A 71 -62.40 -5.38 53.71
N SER A 72 -62.01 -5.13 52.45
CA SER A 72 -60.73 -5.56 51.87
C SER A 72 -59.61 -4.53 52.02
N ILE A 73 -59.94 -3.24 52.15
CA ILE A 73 -58.96 -2.14 52.33
C ILE A 73 -58.00 -2.39 53.51
N PRO A 74 -58.45 -2.81 54.72
CA PRO A 74 -57.55 -3.05 55.84
C PRO A 74 -56.49 -4.12 55.55
N TYR A 75 -56.86 -5.22 54.88
CA TYR A 75 -55.92 -6.29 54.51
C TYR A 75 -54.95 -5.85 53.41
N LEU A 76 -55.41 -5.03 52.46
CA LEU A 76 -54.56 -4.43 51.44
C LEU A 76 -53.49 -3.51 52.07
N LEU A 77 -53.89 -2.69 53.04
CA LEU A 77 -52.97 -1.82 53.78
C LEU A 77 -51.98 -2.61 54.64
N GLU A 78 -52.39 -3.74 55.20
CA GLU A 78 -51.51 -4.63 55.97
C GLU A 78 -50.45 -5.31 55.08
N GLY A 79 -50.84 -5.79 53.89
CA GLY A 79 -49.89 -6.33 52.90
C GLY A 79 -48.96 -5.26 52.34
N LEU A 80 -49.45 -4.04 52.11
CA LEU A 80 -48.63 -2.91 51.68
C LEU A 80 -47.63 -2.49 52.77
N LYS A 81 -48.05 -2.44 54.04
CA LYS A 81 -47.16 -2.17 55.19
C LYS A 81 -46.03 -3.21 55.28
N THR A 82 -46.38 -4.48 55.09
CA THR A 82 -45.42 -5.59 55.05
C THR A 82 -44.43 -5.41 53.90
N ALA A 83 -44.94 -5.14 52.70
CA ALA A 83 -44.12 -4.93 51.51
C ALA A 83 -43.11 -3.80 51.69
N PHE A 84 -43.57 -2.62 52.13
CA PHE A 84 -42.66 -1.51 52.40
C PHE A 84 -41.66 -1.83 53.52
N GLY A 85 -42.12 -2.46 54.60
CA GLY A 85 -41.27 -2.80 55.73
C GLY A 85 -40.13 -3.77 55.36
N THR A 86 -40.40 -4.77 54.52
CA THR A 86 -39.36 -5.73 54.08
C THR A 86 -38.34 -5.07 53.16
N SER A 87 -38.75 -4.15 52.29
CA SER A 87 -37.84 -3.38 51.44
C SER A 87 -36.92 -2.48 52.24
N ILE A 88 -37.48 -1.76 53.22
CA ILE A 88 -36.70 -0.87 54.11
C ILE A 88 -35.65 -1.69 54.88
N LEU A 89 -36.03 -2.85 55.44
CA LEU A 89 -35.09 -3.72 56.14
C LEU A 89 -34.02 -4.31 55.21
N GLY A 90 -34.39 -4.71 53.99
CA GLY A 90 -33.45 -5.21 53.00
C GLY A 90 -32.38 -4.18 52.63
N ILE A 91 -32.79 -2.93 52.38
CA ILE A 91 -31.87 -1.83 52.08
C ILE A 91 -31.02 -1.48 53.31
N PHE A 92 -31.63 -1.39 54.50
CA PHE A 92 -30.94 -1.06 55.73
C PHE A 92 -29.83 -2.07 56.07
N PHE A 93 -30.14 -3.37 56.00
CA PHE A 93 -29.14 -4.42 56.23
C PHE A 93 -28.11 -4.48 55.10
N SER A 94 -28.51 -4.29 53.84
CA SER A 94 -27.56 -4.23 52.72
C SER A 94 -26.48 -3.16 52.96
N LEU A 95 -26.88 -1.94 53.31
CA LEU A 95 -25.93 -0.84 53.57
C LEU A 95 -25.04 -1.10 54.79
N THR A 96 -25.62 -1.67 55.86
CA THR A 96 -24.87 -1.99 57.08
C THR A 96 -23.80 -3.06 56.80
N PHE A 97 -24.15 -4.12 56.06
CA PHE A 97 -23.22 -5.19 55.72
C PHE A 97 -22.24 -4.81 54.61
N GLN A 98 -22.60 -3.91 53.70
CA GLN A 98 -21.70 -3.40 52.67
C GLN A 98 -20.49 -2.68 53.29
N ASN A 99 -20.73 -1.80 54.26
CA ASN A 99 -19.65 -1.12 54.98
C ASN A 99 -18.80 -2.11 55.80
N PHE A 100 -19.43 -3.13 56.37
CA PHE A 100 -18.73 -4.17 57.13
C PHE A 100 -17.84 -5.07 56.26
N VAL A 101 -18.33 -5.53 55.11
CA VAL A 101 -17.59 -6.36 54.14
C VAL A 101 -16.32 -5.63 53.69
N ILE A 102 -16.43 -4.36 53.32
CA ILE A 102 -15.29 -3.53 52.91
C ILE A 102 -14.27 -3.38 54.03
N SER A 103 -14.72 -3.13 55.26
CA SER A 103 -13.85 -2.95 56.43
C SER A 103 -13.07 -4.23 56.82
N VAL A 104 -13.70 -5.40 56.76
CA VAL A 104 -13.03 -6.69 57.06
C VAL A 104 -11.99 -7.07 56.01
N ILE A 105 -12.25 -6.74 54.73
CA ILE A 105 -11.31 -6.99 53.63
C ILE A 105 -10.04 -6.13 53.77
N GLN A 106 -10.19 -4.85 54.17
CA GLN A 106 -9.09 -3.91 54.30
C GLN A 106 -8.13 -4.22 55.48
N HIS A 107 -8.61 -4.80 56.58
CA HIS A 107 -7.77 -5.10 57.76
C HIS A 107 -6.91 -6.37 57.67
N LYS A 108 -7.07 -7.23 56.64
CA LYS A 108 -6.25 -8.46 56.47
C LYS A 108 -5.44 -8.50 55.18
N GLN A 109 -5.48 -7.43 54.38
CA GLN A 109 -4.77 -7.31 53.10
C GLN A 109 -3.30 -6.84 53.24
N GLU A 110 -2.85 -6.44 54.43
CA GLU A 110 -1.47 -5.96 54.63
C GLU A 110 -0.42 -7.10 54.79
N GLU A 111 -0.81 -8.35 55.06
CA GLU A 111 0.16 -9.38 55.48
C GLU A 111 0.38 -10.57 54.52
N LYS A 112 -0.23 -10.58 53.33
CA LYS A 112 0.07 -11.59 52.30
C LYS A 112 0.24 -10.95 50.93
N GLU A 113 1.50 -10.71 50.58
CA GLU A 113 2.06 -10.83 49.24
C GLU A 113 1.12 -10.57 48.05
N ILE A 114 1.35 -9.44 47.36
CA ILE A 114 1.78 -9.45 45.95
C ILE A 114 1.17 -10.60 45.12
N LYS A 115 -0.10 -10.49 44.71
CA LYS A 115 -0.58 -10.99 43.41
C LYS A 115 -2.03 -10.56 43.14
N GLU A 116 -2.20 -9.97 41.96
CA GLU A 116 -3.43 -9.79 41.18
C GLU A 116 -4.45 -8.70 41.57
N SER A 117 -4.44 -7.69 40.68
CA SER A 117 -5.53 -6.81 40.24
C SER A 117 -6.15 -5.84 41.25
N SER A 118 -5.42 -4.75 41.51
CA SER A 118 -6.10 -3.46 41.40
C SER A 118 -6.36 -3.25 39.91
N GLU A 119 -7.63 -3.16 39.50
CA GLU A 119 -8.02 -2.87 38.12
C GLU A 119 -7.28 -1.63 37.58
N LEU A 120 -6.95 -0.67 38.46
CA LEU A 120 -6.14 0.50 38.13
C LEU A 120 -4.67 0.17 37.84
N ALA A 121 -4.08 -0.84 38.49
CA ALA A 121 -2.72 -1.30 38.18
C ALA A 121 -2.70 -2.08 36.85
N ALA A 122 -3.74 -2.86 36.57
CA ALA A 122 -3.92 -3.51 35.27
C ALA A 122 -4.16 -2.48 34.16
N LEU A 123 -4.95 -1.43 34.44
CA LEU A 123 -5.22 -0.34 33.51
C LEU A 123 -3.97 0.51 33.24
N ASN A 124 -3.20 0.85 34.27
CA ASN A 124 -1.93 1.55 34.10
C ASN A 124 -0.92 0.72 33.30
N LYS A 125 -0.89 -0.60 33.52
CA LYS A 125 -0.05 -1.49 32.72
C LYS A 125 -0.52 -1.55 31.26
N LEU A 126 -1.83 -1.61 31.02
CA LEU A 126 -2.40 -1.56 29.66
C LEU A 126 -2.09 -0.23 28.96
N ILE A 127 -2.19 0.89 29.69
CA ILE A 127 -1.85 2.24 29.17
C ILE A 127 -0.36 2.33 28.84
N ASP A 128 0.52 1.78 29.68
CA ASP A 128 1.95 1.73 29.40
C ASP A 128 2.28 0.82 28.20
N GLU A 129 1.55 -0.28 28.03
CA GLU A 129 1.71 -1.22 26.91
C GLU A 129 1.18 -0.63 25.59
N GLU A 130 0.05 0.08 25.64
CA GLU A 130 -0.47 0.93 24.54
C GLU A 130 0.52 2.03 24.17
N ARG A 131 1.09 2.74 25.15
CA ARG A 131 2.07 3.81 24.89
C ARG A 131 3.32 3.29 24.21
N LYS A 132 3.86 2.16 24.68
CA LYS A 132 5.00 1.48 24.03
C LYS A 132 4.65 1.04 22.61
N THR A 133 3.45 0.52 22.40
CA THR A 133 2.97 0.11 21.07
C THR A 133 2.87 1.32 20.14
N HIS A 134 2.35 2.45 20.62
CA HIS A 134 2.29 3.71 19.88
C HIS A 134 3.66 4.31 19.58
N GLU A 135 4.61 4.25 20.52
CA GLU A 135 5.99 4.68 20.30
C GLU A 135 6.66 3.82 19.21
N LEU A 136 6.52 2.49 19.27
CA LEU A 136 7.03 1.57 18.24
C LEU A 136 6.37 1.79 16.87
N LEU A 137 5.06 2.08 16.84
CA LEU A 137 4.33 2.37 15.60
C LEU A 137 4.79 3.69 14.97
N ASN A 138 5.03 4.72 15.79
CA ASN A 138 5.54 6.00 15.33
C ASN A 138 6.97 5.89 14.79
N ASP A 139 7.84 5.13 15.47
CA ASP A 139 9.19 4.86 14.97
C ASP A 139 9.17 4.10 13.64
N PHE A 140 8.32 3.08 13.51
CA PHE A 140 8.15 2.35 12.25
C PHE A 140 7.63 3.25 11.12
N SER A 141 6.65 4.11 11.43
CA SER A 141 6.13 5.10 10.48
C SER A 141 7.23 6.06 10.02
N LYS A 142 8.07 6.53 10.94
CA LYS A 142 9.21 7.41 10.62
C LYS A 142 10.24 6.72 9.74
N ASP A 143 10.53 5.44 9.99
CA ASP A 143 11.45 4.66 9.17
C ASP A 143 10.89 4.43 7.75
N ILE A 144 9.58 4.14 7.61
CA ILE A 144 8.90 4.03 6.32
C ILE A 144 8.93 5.35 5.55
N VAL A 145 8.61 6.46 6.22
CA VAL A 145 8.64 7.79 5.60
C VAL A 145 10.06 8.16 5.19
N GLY A 146 11.07 7.79 5.99
CA GLY A 146 12.48 7.94 5.65
C GLY A 146 12.90 7.12 4.42
N ALA A 147 12.45 5.88 4.32
CA ALA A 147 12.72 5.01 3.16
C ALA A 147 11.96 5.46 1.89
N LEU A 148 10.77 6.04 2.01
CA LEU A 148 9.97 6.49 0.86
C LEU A 148 10.34 7.89 0.36
N ILE A 149 10.44 8.86 1.27
CA ILE A 149 10.48 10.31 0.98
C ILE A 149 11.73 10.97 1.61
N GLY A 150 12.53 10.23 2.38
CA GLY A 150 13.74 10.78 3.00
C GLY A 150 14.78 11.21 1.96
N SER A 151 15.71 12.06 2.38
CA SER A 151 16.84 12.51 1.54
C SER A 151 18.04 11.57 1.59
N GLY A 152 17.87 10.34 2.06
CA GLY A 152 18.92 9.32 2.13
C GLY A 152 19.18 8.70 0.76
N GLU A 153 20.42 8.26 0.51
CA GLU A 153 20.84 7.70 -0.78
C GLU A 153 20.04 6.47 -1.22
N ASP A 154 19.52 5.74 -0.23
CA ASP A 154 18.74 4.51 -0.38
C ASP A 154 17.23 4.76 -0.43
N SER A 155 16.78 6.00 -0.27
CA SER A 155 15.34 6.31 -0.34
C SER A 155 14.80 6.08 -1.74
N LEU A 156 13.54 5.67 -1.83
CA LEU A 156 12.86 5.51 -3.11
C LEU A 156 12.84 6.80 -3.94
N ALA A 157 12.62 7.95 -3.29
CA ALA A 157 12.64 9.24 -3.97
C ALA A 157 14.01 9.52 -4.61
N THR A 158 15.10 9.31 -3.86
CA THR A 158 16.47 9.52 -4.37
C THR A 158 16.86 8.49 -5.43
N GLN A 159 16.46 7.22 -5.27
CA GLN A 159 16.65 6.21 -6.32
C GLN A 159 15.90 6.56 -7.60
N PHE A 160 14.68 7.11 -7.49
CA PHE A 160 13.90 7.55 -8.64
C PHE A 160 14.52 8.78 -9.32
N GLU A 161 15.09 9.72 -8.56
CA GLU A 161 15.85 10.83 -9.13
C GLU A 161 17.11 10.36 -9.88
N LYS A 162 17.89 9.44 -9.29
CA LYS A 162 19.06 8.82 -9.95
C LYS A 162 18.64 8.11 -11.23
N PHE A 163 17.55 7.35 -11.19
CA PHE A 163 16.97 6.70 -12.37
C PHE A 163 16.59 7.70 -13.46
N ARG A 164 15.89 8.77 -13.10
CA ARG A 164 15.52 9.84 -14.04
C ARG A 164 16.75 10.47 -14.68
N SER A 165 17.81 10.68 -13.90
CA SER A 165 19.08 11.20 -14.42
C SER A 165 19.71 10.22 -15.41
N TYR A 166 19.80 8.94 -15.06
CA TYR A 166 20.36 7.89 -15.93
C TYR A 166 19.63 7.80 -17.27
N ILE A 167 18.29 7.72 -17.25
CA ILE A 167 17.48 7.72 -18.48
C ILE A 167 17.66 9.03 -19.26
N GLY A 168 17.73 10.16 -18.57
CA GLY A 168 17.96 11.46 -19.20
C GLY A 168 19.30 11.54 -19.93
N ASP A 169 20.35 10.92 -19.40
CA ASP A 169 21.67 10.91 -20.03
C ASP A 169 21.73 9.91 -21.18
N GLU A 170 21.14 8.72 -21.05
CA GLU A 170 21.04 7.73 -22.14
C GLU A 170 20.29 8.28 -23.36
N ILE A 171 19.17 9.00 -23.12
CA ILE A 171 18.41 9.67 -24.20
C ILE A 171 19.26 10.74 -24.90
N LYS A 172 20.06 11.52 -24.15
CA LYS A 172 20.97 12.51 -24.76
C LYS A 172 22.04 11.85 -25.62
N GLU A 173 22.59 10.72 -25.17
CA GLU A 173 23.63 9.99 -25.91
C GLU A 173 23.07 9.38 -27.21
N GLN A 174 21.89 8.76 -27.15
CA GLN A 174 21.19 8.32 -28.36
C GLN A 174 20.86 9.48 -29.30
N SER A 175 20.40 10.63 -28.78
CA SER A 175 20.12 11.82 -29.58
C SER A 175 21.37 12.34 -30.31
N LYS A 176 22.53 12.31 -29.64
CA LYS A 176 23.82 12.66 -30.25
C LYS A 176 24.17 11.71 -31.39
N ASN A 177 24.00 10.40 -31.19
CA ASN A 177 24.27 9.38 -32.22
C ASN A 177 23.35 9.55 -33.44
N LEU A 178 22.06 9.85 -33.21
CA LEU A 178 21.09 10.22 -34.25
C LEU A 178 21.53 11.45 -35.05
N LYS A 179 22.04 12.49 -34.38
CA LYS A 179 22.53 13.69 -35.06
C LYS A 179 23.74 13.40 -35.93
N VAL A 180 24.71 12.61 -35.45
CA VAL A 180 25.88 12.18 -36.23
C VAL A 180 25.47 11.34 -37.44
N MET A 181 24.48 10.45 -37.28
CA MET A 181 23.91 9.69 -38.39
C MET A 181 23.26 10.62 -39.43
N GLY A 182 22.48 11.61 -39.00
CA GLY A 182 21.89 12.61 -39.90
C GLY A 182 22.94 13.46 -40.63
N GLU A 183 24.01 13.87 -39.95
CA GLU A 183 25.12 14.61 -40.55
C GLU A 183 25.87 13.77 -41.61
N ASN A 184 26.12 12.49 -41.32
CA ASN A 184 26.71 11.57 -42.28
C ASN A 184 25.81 11.34 -43.50
N GLN A 185 24.49 11.26 -43.31
CA GLN A 185 23.53 11.16 -44.42
C GLN A 185 23.53 12.42 -45.29
N ILE A 186 23.50 13.62 -44.68
CA ILE A 186 23.57 14.89 -45.41
C ILE A 186 24.87 14.98 -46.22
N LYS A 187 25.99 14.55 -45.64
CA LYS A 187 27.29 14.52 -46.32
C LYS A 187 27.26 13.60 -47.55
N THR A 188 26.66 12.42 -47.42
CA THR A 188 26.49 11.49 -48.55
C THR A 188 25.57 12.07 -49.64
N ILE A 189 24.45 12.68 -49.26
CA ILE A 189 23.53 13.33 -50.22
C ILE A 189 24.25 14.44 -50.99
N LYS A 190 25.08 15.24 -50.32
CA LYS A 190 25.90 16.28 -50.98
C LYS A 190 26.87 15.70 -51.99
N VAL A 191 27.57 14.62 -51.65
CA VAL A 191 28.53 13.95 -52.56
C VAL A 191 27.82 13.31 -53.75
N LEU A 192 26.63 12.73 -53.56
CA LEU A 192 25.93 12.01 -54.62
C LEU A 192 25.11 12.93 -55.53
N GLY A 193 24.36 13.89 -54.97
CA GLY A 193 23.36 14.69 -55.68
C GLY A 193 23.39 16.19 -55.41
N GLY A 194 24.39 16.69 -54.67
CA GLY A 194 24.54 18.12 -54.44
C GLY A 194 24.89 18.89 -55.72
N GLU A 195 24.62 20.19 -55.74
CA GLU A 195 25.00 21.08 -56.86
C GLU A 195 26.51 21.42 -56.86
N GLU A 196 27.28 20.92 -55.89
CA GLU A 196 28.72 21.11 -55.82
C GLU A 196 29.41 20.51 -57.06
N GLU A 197 30.44 21.18 -57.58
CA GLU A 197 31.14 20.78 -58.81
C GLU A 197 31.76 19.38 -58.73
N THR A 198 32.04 18.93 -57.51
CA THR A 198 32.63 17.62 -57.19
C THR A 198 31.57 16.55 -56.93
N SER A 199 30.27 16.85 -56.96
CA SER A 199 29.24 15.84 -56.77
C SER A 199 29.20 14.86 -57.94
N LEU A 200 28.85 13.60 -57.66
CA LEU A 200 28.77 12.57 -58.70
C LEU A 200 27.74 12.94 -59.78
N LEU A 201 26.59 13.49 -59.40
CA LEU A 201 25.58 13.95 -60.34
C LEU A 201 26.11 15.06 -61.26
N THR A 202 26.78 16.07 -60.70
CA THR A 202 27.36 17.17 -61.48
C THR A 202 28.47 16.68 -62.40
N GLN A 203 29.34 15.78 -61.92
CA GLN A 203 30.38 15.15 -62.74
C GLN A 203 29.77 14.32 -63.88
N ILE A 204 28.71 13.55 -63.63
CA ILE A 204 27.99 12.78 -64.66
C ILE A 204 27.33 13.71 -65.68
N GLN A 205 26.71 14.81 -65.24
CA GLN A 205 26.12 15.81 -66.14
C GLN A 205 27.18 16.47 -67.04
N ARG A 206 28.33 16.87 -66.47
CA ARG A 206 29.46 17.42 -67.23
C ARG A 206 29.97 16.42 -68.26
N LEU A 207 30.22 15.19 -67.84
CA LEU A 207 30.70 14.13 -68.72
C LEU A 207 29.71 13.84 -69.87
N ARG A 208 28.40 13.89 -69.60
CA ARG A 208 27.36 13.77 -70.63
C ARG A 208 27.34 14.96 -71.60
N ASN A 209 27.57 16.18 -71.11
CA ASN A 209 27.66 17.37 -71.97
C ASN A 209 28.90 17.31 -72.87
N ASP A 210 30.06 16.96 -72.31
CA ASP A 210 31.30 16.75 -73.06
C ASP A 210 31.11 15.67 -74.15
N GLN A 211 30.41 14.58 -73.82
CA GLN A 211 30.06 13.54 -74.79
C GLN A 211 29.14 14.04 -75.91
N ASN A 212 28.14 14.85 -75.58
CA ASN A 212 27.24 15.44 -76.58
C ASN A 212 27.97 16.42 -77.50
N ASP A 213 28.86 17.25 -76.96
CA ASP A 213 29.64 18.19 -77.78
C ASP A 213 30.66 17.47 -78.64
N PHE A 214 31.29 16.40 -78.13
CA PHE A 214 32.09 15.51 -78.95
C PHE A 214 31.27 14.89 -80.08
N ALA A 215 30.07 14.38 -79.79
CA ALA A 215 29.17 13.81 -80.80
C ALA A 215 28.80 14.83 -81.89
N LYS A 216 28.52 16.10 -81.52
CA LYS A 216 28.25 17.19 -82.47
C LYS A 216 29.44 17.49 -83.37
N VAL A 217 30.65 17.61 -82.80
CA VAL A 217 31.89 17.85 -83.57
C VAL A 217 32.09 16.73 -84.58
N VAL A 218 31.89 15.50 -84.14
CA VAL A 218 31.94 14.32 -85.00
C VAL A 218 30.90 14.40 -86.13
N THR A 219 29.62 14.71 -85.86
CA THR A 219 28.61 14.92 -86.92
C THR A 219 28.93 16.07 -87.86
N ASN A 220 29.41 17.21 -87.38
CA ASN A 220 29.77 18.34 -88.23
C ASN A 220 30.93 17.98 -89.18
N ILE A 221 31.92 17.23 -88.68
CA ILE A 221 33.01 16.69 -89.52
C ILE A 221 32.45 15.71 -90.57
N PHE A 222 31.40 14.95 -90.26
CA PHE A 222 30.74 14.07 -91.23
C PHE A 222 29.97 14.86 -92.30
N ASP A 223 29.29 15.95 -91.94
CA ASP A 223 28.50 16.77 -92.86
C ASP A 223 29.37 17.62 -93.81
N GLU A 224 30.56 18.07 -93.37
CA GLU A 224 31.52 18.81 -94.21
C GLU A 224 32.31 17.92 -95.19
N ASN A 225 32.41 16.59 -94.98
CA ASN A 225 33.28 15.69 -95.76
C ASN A 225 32.56 14.72 -96.72
N ASN A 226 31.35 15.05 -97.17
CA ASN A 226 30.45 14.16 -97.94
C ASN A 226 30.91 13.76 -99.37
N ASP A 227 32.21 13.75 -99.70
CA ASP A 227 32.68 13.35 -101.03
C ASP A 227 33.70 12.19 -101.06
N ASN A 228 34.21 11.70 -99.93
CA ASN A 228 35.14 10.56 -99.96
C ASN A 228 34.89 9.59 -98.80
N GLY A 229 34.59 8.33 -99.16
CA GLY A 229 34.07 7.28 -98.28
C GLY A 229 34.84 7.08 -96.96
N ILE A 230 34.10 6.63 -95.94
CA ILE A 230 34.50 6.55 -94.53
C ILE A 230 35.90 5.89 -94.35
N PRO A 231 36.93 6.63 -93.90
CA PRO A 231 38.25 6.08 -93.60
C PRO A 231 38.24 4.98 -92.52
N LYS A 232 39.14 3.99 -92.64
CA LYS A 232 39.30 2.89 -91.66
C LYS A 232 39.46 3.36 -90.21
N ASN A 233 40.13 4.49 -89.98
CA ASN A 233 40.34 5.07 -88.65
C ASN A 233 39.02 5.52 -87.99
N LEU A 234 37.98 5.84 -88.79
CA LEU A 234 36.65 6.21 -88.32
C LEU A 234 35.78 5.00 -87.93
N ARG A 235 36.07 3.79 -88.44
CA ARG A 235 35.47 2.57 -87.87
C ARG A 235 35.98 2.31 -86.45
N GLY A 236 37.25 2.58 -86.17
CA GLY A 236 37.84 2.46 -84.84
C GLY A 236 37.17 3.41 -83.83
N LEU A 237 37.02 4.68 -84.19
CA LEU A 237 36.32 5.69 -83.37
C LEU A 237 34.85 5.33 -83.10
N ARG A 238 34.16 4.75 -84.08
CA ARG A 238 32.77 4.29 -83.91
C ARG A 238 32.68 3.10 -82.95
N GLU A 239 33.65 2.19 -83.00
CA GLU A 239 33.70 1.05 -82.08
C GLU A 239 34.10 1.49 -80.66
N GLU A 240 35.05 2.43 -80.54
CA GLU A 240 35.47 3.02 -79.26
C GLU A 240 34.34 3.82 -78.59
N GLN A 241 33.54 4.56 -79.36
CA GLN A 241 32.29 5.20 -78.88
C GLN A 241 31.24 4.18 -78.45
N ARG A 242 31.16 3.03 -79.14
CA ARG A 242 30.25 1.94 -78.77
C ARG A 242 30.68 1.26 -77.47
N GLU A 243 31.98 1.05 -77.29
CA GLU A 243 32.57 0.51 -76.05
C GLU A 243 32.42 1.49 -74.88
N LEU A 244 32.66 2.79 -75.10
CA LEU A 244 32.42 3.84 -74.10
C LEU A 244 30.94 3.93 -73.72
N GLY A 245 30.02 3.84 -74.68
CA GLY A 245 28.58 3.80 -74.43
C GLY A 245 28.16 2.59 -73.60
N GLN A 246 28.72 1.41 -73.88
CA GLN A 246 28.49 0.20 -73.08
C GLN A 246 29.09 0.32 -71.67
N LYS A 247 30.29 0.88 -71.55
CA LYS A 247 30.93 1.13 -70.25
C LYS A 247 30.15 2.13 -69.40
N ASN A 248 29.62 3.19 -70.02
CA ASN A 248 28.75 4.14 -69.34
C ASN A 248 27.41 3.53 -68.91
N ASP A 249 26.78 2.69 -69.74
CA ASP A 249 25.57 1.97 -69.36
C ASP A 249 25.84 1.00 -68.20
N SER A 250 26.99 0.31 -68.22
CA SER A 250 27.46 -0.55 -67.13
C SER A 250 27.69 0.22 -65.84
N ASN A 251 28.43 1.33 -65.89
CA ASN A 251 28.68 2.18 -64.73
C ASN A 251 27.36 2.75 -64.16
N THR A 252 26.41 3.13 -65.03
CA THR A 252 25.09 3.64 -64.62
C THR A 252 24.30 2.55 -63.89
N LYS A 253 24.34 1.30 -64.39
CA LYS A 253 23.72 0.15 -63.72
C LYS A 253 24.37 -0.15 -62.37
N GLU A 254 25.70 -0.09 -62.27
CA GLU A 254 26.40 -0.25 -61.00
C GLU A 254 26.02 0.84 -60.00
N ILE A 255 25.92 2.09 -60.44
CA ILE A 255 25.48 3.21 -59.59
C ILE A 255 24.03 3.02 -59.13
N ILE A 256 23.11 2.65 -60.02
CA ILE A 256 21.70 2.37 -59.66
C ILE A 256 21.62 1.21 -58.67
N THR A 257 22.41 0.15 -58.89
CA THR A 257 22.46 -1.01 -58.00
C THR A 257 23.03 -0.63 -56.63
N ALA A 258 24.09 0.16 -56.59
CA ALA A 258 24.68 0.66 -55.36
C ALA A 258 23.70 1.57 -54.59
N LEU A 259 22.99 2.46 -55.28
CA LEU A 259 21.95 3.32 -54.68
C LEU A 259 20.79 2.50 -54.12
N TYR A 260 20.32 1.51 -54.87
CA TYR A 260 19.24 0.62 -54.42
C TYR A 260 19.65 -0.18 -53.18
N THR A 261 20.83 -0.81 -53.22
CA THR A 261 21.39 -1.60 -52.11
C THR A 261 21.63 -0.71 -50.88
N THR A 262 22.07 0.53 -51.08
CA THR A 262 22.29 1.49 -49.98
C THR A 262 20.97 1.93 -49.35
N ASN A 263 19.94 2.23 -50.14
CA ASN A 263 18.62 2.57 -49.60
C ASN A 263 18.00 1.41 -48.82
N GLN A 264 18.17 0.17 -49.32
CA GLN A 264 17.69 -1.01 -48.64
C GLN A 264 18.40 -1.25 -47.31
N MET A 265 19.73 -1.11 -47.27
CA MET A 265 20.50 -1.13 -46.01
C MET A 265 20.08 0.00 -45.06
N MET A 266 19.72 1.17 -45.60
CA MET A 266 19.26 2.30 -44.80
C MET A 266 17.92 1.99 -44.12
N GLU A 267 16.97 1.44 -44.86
CA GLU A 267 15.67 0.99 -44.35
C GLU A 267 15.84 -0.07 -43.27
N GLU A 268 16.67 -1.09 -43.54
CA GLU A 268 16.98 -2.16 -42.58
C GLU A 268 17.63 -1.60 -41.31
N LYS A 269 18.56 -0.63 -41.44
CA LYS A 269 19.21 0.00 -40.29
C LYS A 269 18.29 0.95 -39.54
N PHE A 270 17.34 1.62 -40.20
CA PHE A 270 16.33 2.44 -39.54
C PHE A 270 15.33 1.58 -38.76
N ASP A 271 14.90 0.45 -39.33
CA ASP A 271 14.03 -0.51 -38.65
C ASP A 271 14.74 -1.16 -37.46
N GLU A 272 16.01 -1.55 -37.63
CA GLU A 272 16.84 -2.06 -36.54
C GLU A 272 17.03 -1.01 -35.45
N PHE A 273 17.30 0.25 -35.82
CA PHE A 273 17.43 1.36 -34.89
C PHE A 273 16.12 1.66 -34.16
N ALA A 274 14.98 1.68 -34.85
CA ALA A 274 13.66 1.89 -34.26
C ALA A 274 13.30 0.76 -33.30
N ARG A 275 13.64 -0.48 -33.66
CA ARG A 275 13.48 -1.66 -32.79
C ARG A 275 14.37 -1.55 -31.56
N LEU A 276 15.66 -1.24 -31.71
CA LEU A 276 16.59 -1.07 -30.60
C LEU A 276 16.19 0.10 -29.70
N LEU A 277 15.66 1.20 -30.24
CA LEU A 277 15.09 2.31 -29.47
C LEU A 277 13.92 1.86 -28.61
N ALA A 278 12.97 1.13 -29.21
CA ALA A 278 11.80 0.64 -28.50
C ALA A 278 12.19 -0.40 -27.45
N GLU A 279 13.02 -1.37 -27.82
CA GLU A 279 13.48 -2.48 -26.98
C GLU A 279 14.41 -1.99 -25.86
N SER A 280 15.40 -1.15 -26.16
CA SER A 280 16.28 -0.56 -25.13
C SER A 280 15.51 0.31 -24.16
N ASN A 281 14.56 1.14 -24.62
CA ASN A 281 13.83 2.02 -23.71
C ASN A 281 12.80 1.25 -22.87
N THR A 282 12.11 0.24 -23.43
CA THR A 282 11.19 -0.58 -22.63
C THR A 282 11.92 -1.57 -21.72
N ALA A 283 12.99 -2.22 -22.19
CA ALA A 283 13.77 -3.14 -21.38
C ALA A 283 14.53 -2.40 -20.26
N ALA A 284 15.15 -1.25 -20.54
CA ALA A 284 15.81 -0.45 -19.50
C ALA A 284 14.80 0.11 -18.49
N LEU A 285 13.58 0.47 -18.93
CA LEU A 285 12.51 0.88 -18.02
C LEU A 285 12.05 -0.30 -17.15
N ILE A 286 11.84 -1.49 -17.73
CA ILE A 286 11.42 -2.68 -16.99
C ILE A 286 12.49 -3.13 -15.99
N ASP A 287 13.74 -3.27 -16.42
CA ASP A 287 14.88 -3.69 -15.58
C ASP A 287 15.11 -2.71 -14.42
N ALA A 288 15.03 -1.40 -14.69
CA ALA A 288 15.16 -0.40 -13.64
C ALA A 288 13.96 -0.38 -12.68
N VAL A 289 12.73 -0.54 -13.17
CA VAL A 289 11.54 -0.65 -12.31
C VAL A 289 11.60 -1.93 -11.48
N GLU A 290 12.01 -3.05 -12.05
CA GLU A 290 12.21 -4.32 -11.35
C GLU A 290 13.26 -4.17 -10.25
N LYS A 291 14.36 -3.47 -10.53
CA LYS A 291 15.41 -3.17 -9.56
C LYS A 291 14.92 -2.26 -8.43
N VAL A 292 14.22 -1.17 -8.73
CA VAL A 292 13.64 -0.25 -7.72
C VAL A 292 12.59 -0.98 -6.85
N ILE A 293 11.73 -1.80 -7.46
CA ILE A 293 10.75 -2.61 -6.72
C ILE A 293 11.45 -3.67 -5.86
N GLY A 294 12.51 -4.31 -6.37
CA GLY A 294 13.32 -5.29 -5.65
C GLY A 294 14.02 -4.69 -4.44
N ASP A 295 14.67 -3.54 -4.62
CA ASP A 295 15.36 -2.81 -3.56
C ASP A 295 14.36 -2.33 -2.49
N PHE A 296 13.20 -1.81 -2.91
CA PHE A 296 12.14 -1.41 -2.00
C PHE A 296 11.59 -2.58 -1.19
N ASN A 297 11.30 -3.72 -1.84
CA ASN A 297 10.82 -4.91 -1.16
C ASN A 297 11.84 -5.43 -0.14
N THR A 298 13.13 -5.37 -0.47
CA THR A 298 14.22 -5.77 0.44
C THR A 298 14.30 -4.83 1.64
N GLN A 299 14.20 -3.52 1.42
CA GLN A 299 14.16 -2.53 2.50
C GLN A 299 12.93 -2.73 3.39
N LEU A 300 11.73 -2.86 2.81
CA LEU A 300 10.50 -3.14 3.56
C LEU A 300 10.61 -4.41 4.40
N ALA A 301 11.16 -5.49 3.84
CA ALA A 301 11.36 -6.73 4.56
C ALA A 301 12.32 -6.55 5.75
N SER A 302 13.43 -5.83 5.56
CA SER A 302 14.38 -5.55 6.64
C SER A 302 13.78 -4.69 7.76
N LEU A 303 12.98 -3.68 7.40
CA LEU A 303 12.24 -2.85 8.35
C LEU A 303 11.20 -3.67 9.12
N LEU A 304 10.43 -4.51 8.44
CA LEU A 304 9.45 -5.41 9.06
C LEU A 304 10.10 -6.39 10.04
N ILE A 305 11.23 -7.00 9.66
CA ILE A 305 11.98 -7.92 10.53
C ILE A 305 12.54 -7.19 11.75
N SER A 306 13.09 -5.99 11.56
CA SER A 306 13.59 -5.14 12.64
C SER A 306 12.47 -4.77 13.62
N TRP A 307 11.31 -4.39 13.10
CA TRP A 307 10.13 -4.07 13.90
C TRP A 307 9.61 -5.28 14.67
N LEU A 308 9.41 -6.43 14.00
CA LEU A 308 8.99 -7.68 14.65
C LEU A 308 9.94 -8.09 15.78
N ARG A 309 11.25 -7.92 15.58
CA ARG A 309 12.25 -8.23 16.60
C ARG A 309 12.12 -7.31 17.82
N LYS A 310 11.91 -5.99 17.62
CA LYS A 310 11.69 -5.04 18.73
C LYS A 310 10.40 -5.31 19.50
N THR A 311 9.34 -5.76 18.81
CA THR A 311 8.06 -6.11 19.44
C THR A 311 8.12 -7.42 20.22
N LEU A 312 8.90 -8.42 19.77
CA LEU A 312 9.03 -9.73 20.44
C LEU A 312 10.05 -9.75 21.60
N MET A 313 10.95 -8.77 21.70
CA MET A 313 11.96 -8.68 22.75
C MET A 313 11.54 -7.83 23.98
N ASN A 314 10.39 -7.18 23.93
CA ASN A 314 9.81 -6.36 25.02
C ASN A 314 8.59 -7.04 25.63
#